data_AF-A0A0D7WDD4-F1
#
_entry.id   AF-A0A0D7WDD4-F1
#
_cell.length_a   1.000
_cell.length_b   1.000
_cell.length_c   1.000
_cell.angle_alpha   90.00
_cell.angle_beta   90.00
_cell.angle_gamma   90.00
#
_symmetry.space_group_name_H-M   'P 1'
#
loop_
_entity.id
_entity.type
_entity.pdbx_description
1 polymer ?
#
loop_
_entity_poly.entity_id
_entity_poly.type
_entity_poly.pdbx_seq_one_letter_code
_entity_poly.pdbx_strand_id
1 'polypeptide(L)' 'MRLPTRVSGNKKRKASYQRMQMERIYTYNLPTIIRNAQSIRFIYVLPKFVLSEKEKLELEVQELNGSRKVLLVTSV' A
#
# COMPACT_ATOMS: atom_id res chain seq x y z
N MET A 1 2.02 -6.44 -6.97
CA MET A 1 1.98 -5.45 -5.87
C MET A 1 2.00 -4.06 -6.48
N ARG A 2 0.99 -3.21 -6.19
CA ARG A 2 1.02 -1.80 -6.61
C ARG A 2 1.82 -1.01 -5.59
N LEU A 3 2.30 0.16 -6.03
CA LEU A 3 3.08 1.05 -5.20
C LEU A 3 2.21 1.58 -4.04
N PRO A 4 2.77 1.73 -2.82
CA PRO A 4 2.01 2.21 -1.66
C PRO A 4 1.46 3.60 -1.92
N THR A 5 0.26 3.89 -1.41
CA THR A 5 -0.38 5.18 -1.60
C THR A 5 -0.68 5.86 -0.28
N ARG A 6 -0.34 7.16 -0.18
CA ARG A 6 -0.82 8.04 0.87
C ARG A 6 -2.19 8.57 0.48
N VAL A 7 -3.16 8.50 1.37
CA VAL A 7 -4.53 8.99 1.11
C VAL A 7 -4.85 10.15 2.03
N SER A 8 -5.26 11.28 1.45
CA SER A 8 -5.68 12.48 2.19
C SER A 8 -7.17 12.75 1.94
N GLY A 9 -7.92 13.10 2.99
CA GLY A 9 -9.36 13.39 2.88
C GLY A 9 -9.84 14.38 3.95
N ASN A 10 -10.84 15.19 3.61
CA ASN A 10 -11.46 16.13 4.54
C ASN A 10 -12.95 15.78 4.73
N LYS A 11 -13.36 15.48 5.97
CA LYS A 11 -14.73 15.04 6.30
C LYS A 11 -15.81 16.13 6.07
N LYS A 12 -15.44 17.42 5.97
CA LYS A 12 -16.38 18.55 5.94
C LYS A 12 -16.83 19.01 4.54
N ARG A 13 -16.19 18.54 3.47
CA ARG A 13 -16.53 18.88 2.07
C ARG A 13 -16.45 17.56 1.28
N LYS A 14 -17.12 17.42 0.14
CA LYS A 14 -16.80 16.34 -0.83
C LYS A 14 -15.36 16.56 -1.32
N ALA A 15 -14.38 16.25 -0.48
CA ALA A 15 -12.98 16.45 -0.77
C ALA A 15 -12.51 15.25 -1.60
N SER A 16 -11.92 15.53 -2.75
CA SER A 16 -11.29 14.52 -3.58
C SER A 16 -10.26 13.77 -2.75
N TYR A 17 -10.51 12.51 -2.47
CA TYR A 17 -9.53 11.63 -1.83
C TYR A 17 -8.39 11.43 -2.83
N GLN A 18 -7.24 12.05 -2.57
CA GLN A 18 -6.09 11.92 -3.44
C GLN A 18 -5.21 10.78 -2.93
N ARG A 19 -4.98 9.79 -3.79
CA ARG A 19 -3.97 8.74 -3.59
C ARG A 19 -2.67 9.21 -4.21
N MET A 20 -1.65 9.47 -3.40
CA MET A 20 -0.31 9.75 -3.90
C MET A 20 0.53 8.50 -3.83
N GLN A 21 0.94 8.02 -5.00
CA GLN A 21 1.77 6.84 -5.16
C GLN A 21 3.21 7.15 -4.70
N MET A 22 3.76 6.27 -3.86
CA MET A 22 5.15 6.36 -3.40
C MET A 22 5.96 5.24 -4.01
N GLU A 23 7.11 5.58 -4.58
CA GLU A 23 8.05 4.56 -5.05
C GLU A 23 8.83 3.95 -3.89
N ARG A 24 9.13 2.66 -4.02
CA ARG A 24 9.95 1.93 -3.06
C ARG A 24 11.43 2.26 -3.28
N ILE A 25 12.19 2.38 -2.20
CA ILE A 25 13.65 2.58 -2.28
C ILE A 25 14.42 1.26 -2.27
N TYR A 26 13.85 0.21 -1.67
CA TYR A 26 14.48 -1.11 -1.61
C TYR A 26 13.45 -2.22 -1.39
N THR A 27 13.74 -3.42 -1.90
CA THR A 27 12.98 -4.63 -1.62
C THR A 27 13.92 -5.82 -1.46
N TYR A 28 13.58 -6.72 -0.55
CA TYR A 28 14.29 -8.00 -0.38
C TYR A 28 13.30 -9.16 -0.39
N ASN A 29 13.63 -10.21 -1.15
CA ASN A 29 12.82 -11.42 -1.30
C ASN A 29 11.34 -11.16 -1.67
N LEU A 30 11.06 -10.11 -2.46
CA LEU A 30 9.70 -9.83 -2.93
C LEU A 30 9.25 -10.95 -3.88
N PRO A 31 8.24 -11.76 -3.52
CA PRO A 31 7.84 -12.89 -4.35
C PRO A 31 7.11 -12.41 -5.61
N THR A 32 7.32 -13.12 -6.71
CA THR A 32 6.51 -12.99 -7.92
C THR A 32 5.31 -13.93 -7.91
N ILE A 33 5.39 -15.04 -7.16
CA ILE A 33 4.35 -16.08 -7.04
C ILE A 33 4.26 -16.54 -5.58
N ILE A 34 3.03 -16.71 -5.08
CA ILE A 34 2.74 -17.34 -3.79
C ILE A 34 1.88 -18.57 -4.06
N ARG A 35 2.39 -19.78 -3.79
CA ARG A 35 1.64 -21.02 -4.05
C ARG A 35 0.59 -21.26 -2.96
N ASN A 36 -0.37 -22.15 -3.25
CA ASN A 36 -1.38 -22.54 -2.28
C ASN A 36 -0.73 -23.04 -0.96
N ALA A 37 -1.32 -22.66 0.17
CA ALA A 37 -0.87 -22.97 1.53
C ALA A 37 0.56 -22.51 1.89
N GLN A 38 1.16 -21.62 1.09
CA GLN A 38 2.46 -21.04 1.41
C GLN A 38 2.32 -19.65 2.04
N SER A 39 3.21 -19.41 2.99
CA SER A 39 3.43 -18.10 3.62
C SER A 39 4.84 -17.62 3.28
N ILE A 40 4.96 -16.41 2.74
CA ILE A 40 6.23 -15.81 2.36
C ILE A 40 6.44 -14.53 3.15
N ARG A 41 7.67 -14.31 3.62
CA ARG A 41 8.12 -13.05 4.23
C ARG A 41 9.04 -12.32 3.28
N PHE A 42 8.82 -11.02 3.13
CA PHE A 42 9.61 -10.12 2.28
C PHE A 42 9.78 -8.77 2.98
N ILE A 43 10.75 -7.99 2.53
CA ILE A 43 11.00 -6.62 3.02
C ILE A 43 10.64 -5.64 1.90
N TYR A 44 9.90 -4.59 2.26
CA TYR A 44 9.51 -3.52 1.35
C TYR A 44 9.77 -2.17 2.01
N VAL A 45 10.79 -1.48 1.54
CA VAL A 45 11.28 -0.23 2.15
C VAL A 45 10.78 0.97 1.36
N LEU A 46 10.17 1.90 2.09
CA LEU A 46 9.68 3.17 1.58
C LEU A 46 10.61 4.31 1.99
N PRO A 47 10.70 5.39 1.18
CA PRO A 47 11.37 6.60 1.61
C PRO A 47 10.66 7.17 2.84
N LYS A 48 11.39 7.96 3.65
CA LYS A 48 10.79 8.61 4.82
C LYS A 48 9.66 9.55 4.38
N PHE A 49 8.50 9.44 5.04
CA PHE A 49 7.33 10.28 4.80
C PHE A 49 6.73 10.76 6.12
N VAL A 50 5.83 11.75 6.04
CA VAL A 50 5.05 12.27 7.17
C VAL A 50 3.56 12.08 6.88
N LEU A 51 2.85 11.46 7.83
CA LEU A 51 1.38 11.36 7.84
C LEU A 51 0.82 12.41 8.80
N SER A 52 -0.11 13.24 8.32
CA SER A 52 -0.94 14.07 9.21
C SER A 52 -2.11 13.25 9.76
N GLU A 53 -2.83 13.79 10.75
CA GLU A 53 -3.99 13.14 11.40
C GLU A 53 -5.09 12.66 10.43
N LYS A 54 -5.17 13.27 9.24
CA LYS A 54 -6.19 12.95 8.23
C LYS A 54 -5.66 12.03 7.13
N GLU A 55 -4.41 11.61 7.24
CA GLU A 55 -3.75 10.81 6.23
C GLU A 55 -3.44 9.41 6.73
N LYS A 56 -3.61 8.44 5.85
CA LYS A 56 -3.32 7.04 6.12
C LYS A 56 -2.38 6.50 5.06
N LEU A 57 -1.54 5.56 5.50
CA LEU A 57 -0.78 4.73 4.60
C LEU A 57 -1.67 3.58 4.14
N GLU A 58 -1.86 3.47 2.82
CA GLU A 58 -2.53 2.34 2.17
C GLU A 58 -1.49 1.51 1.39
N LEU A 59 -1.43 0.21 1.67
CA LEU A 59 -0.64 -0.77 0.95
C LEU A 59 -1.58 -1.69 0.17
N GLU A 60 -1.47 -1.66 -1.15
CA GLU A 60 -2.33 -2.45 -2.03
C GLU A 60 -1.56 -3.56 -2.76
N VAL A 61 -1.91 -4.80 -2.44
CA VAL A 61 -1.41 -5.98 -3.12
C VAL A 61 -2.51 -6.53 -4.03
N GLN A 62 -2.32 -6.37 -5.33
CA GLN A 62 -3.15 -7.00 -6.36
C GLN A 62 -2.46 -8.23 -6.93
N GLU A 63 -3.27 -9.25 -7.21
CA GLU A 63 -2.87 -10.39 -8.03
C GLU A 63 -2.60 -9.95 -9.48
N LEU A 64 -1.57 -10.52 -10.10
CA LEU A 64 -1.29 -10.29 -11.51
C LEU A 64 -2.33 -11.05 -12.35
N ASN A 65 -3.07 -10.34 -13.21
CA ASN A 65 -4.12 -10.90 -14.08
C ASN A 65 -5.26 -11.62 -13.34
N GLY A 66 -5.45 -11.34 -12.05
CA GLY A 66 -6.55 -11.85 -11.24
C GLY A 66 -7.39 -10.71 -10.67
N SER A 67 -8.46 -11.07 -9.96
CA SER A 67 -9.36 -10.12 -9.31
C SER A 67 -9.07 -9.90 -7.81
N ARG A 68 -8.17 -10.71 -7.24
CA ARG A 68 -7.87 -10.65 -5.80
C ARG A 68 -7.08 -9.39 -5.46
N LYS A 69 -7.56 -8.68 -4.45
CA LYS A 69 -6.94 -7.49 -3.88
C LYS A 69 -6.91 -7.60 -2.36
N VAL A 70 -5.73 -7.34 -1.79
CA VAL A 70 -5.55 -7.15 -0.36
C VAL A 70 -5.17 -5.69 -0.14
N LEU A 71 -5.92 -5.02 0.73
CA LEU A 71 -5.65 -3.64 1.14
C LEU A 71 -5.25 -3.66 2.62
N LEU A 72 -4.03 -3.24 2.91
CA LEU A 72 -3.58 -2.97 4.28
C LEU A 72 -3.66 -1.47 4.52
N VAL A 73 -4.33 -1.05 5.59
CA VAL A 73 -4.41 0.36 6.00
C VAL A 73 -3.91 0.46 7.43
N THR A 74 -3.03 1.43 7.71
CA THR A 74 -2.58 1.65 9.08
C THR A 74 -3.74 2.13 9.96
N SER A 75 -3.92 1.46 11.10
CA SER A 75 -4.77 1.93 12.19
C SER A 75 -3.95 2.90 13.04
N VAL A 76 -4.03 4.19 12.72
CA VAL A 76 -3.56 5.28 13.58
C VAL A 76 -4.78 5.96 14.18
#